data_AF-A0A101VB09-F1
#
_entry.id   AF-A0A101VB09-F1
#
_cell.length_a   1.000
_cell.length_b   1.000
_cell.length_c   1.000
_cell.angle_alpha   90.00
_cell.angle_beta   90.00
_cell.angle_gamma   90.00
#
_symmetry.space_group_name_H-M   'P 1'
#
loop_
_entity.id
_entity.type
_entity.pdbx_description
1 polymer ?
#
loop_
_entity_poly.entity_id
_entity_poly.type
_entity_poly.pdbx_seq_one_letter_code
_entity_poly.pdbx_strand_id
1 'polypeptide(L)'
;MLSKSVIIKALELHLETAHFLKSLSRHNIYFKLWKERTRETLVEAFGMESEIVKQFESIKYFGTPENRASYLSGVDAAVQLLQKSLIVVQKDKRRL
;
A
#
# COMPACT_ATOMS: atom_id res chain seq x y z
N MET A 1 -13.21 12.01 7.75
CA MET A 1 -12.12 12.49 6.89
C MET A 1 -10.91 12.78 7.74
N LEU A 2 -9.81 12.08 7.49
CA LEU A 2 -8.52 12.34 8.13
C LEU A 2 -7.90 13.62 7.55
N SER A 3 -7.07 14.32 8.34
CA SER A 3 -6.31 15.44 7.81
C SER A 3 -5.22 14.95 6.86
N LYS A 4 -4.83 15.80 5.89
CA LYS A 4 -3.78 15.48 4.90
C LYS A 4 -2.47 15.00 5.55
N SER A 5 -2.07 15.62 6.65
CA SER A 5 -0.87 15.23 7.40
C SER A 5 -0.98 13.84 8.03
N VAL A 6 -2.17 13.45 8.48
CA VAL A 6 -2.43 12.10 9.00
C VAL A 6 -2.42 11.07 7.87
N ILE A 7 -2.99 11.40 6.71
CA ILE A 7 -2.96 10.53 5.52
C ILE A 7 -1.51 10.27 5.06
N ILE A 8 -0.69 11.32 4.97
CA ILE A 8 0.73 11.18 4.58
C ILE A 8 1.46 10.25 5.56
N LYS A 9 1.35 10.51 6.87
CA LYS A 9 1.97 9.66 7.90
C LYS A 9 1.49 8.20 7.83
N ALA A 10 0.20 7.98 7.59
CA ALA A 10 -0.34 6.64 7.45
C ALA A 10 0.24 5.92 6.22
N LEU A 11 0.34 6.60 5.07
CA LEU A 11 0.95 6.04 3.86
C LEU A 11 2.45 5.77 4.04
N GLU A 12 3.18 6.63 4.74
CA GLU A 12 4.59 6.40 5.12
C GLU A 12 4.72 5.11 5.96
N LEU A 13 3.86 4.95 6.98
CA LEU A 13 3.85 3.75 7.81
C LEU A 13 3.51 2.47 7.01
N HIS A 14 2.55 2.54 6.08
CA HIS A 14 2.22 1.39 5.23
C HIS A 14 3.36 1.01 4.30
N LEU A 15 4.12 1.99 3.80
CA LEU A 15 5.30 1.78 2.99
C LEU A 15 6.43 1.12 3.79
N GLU A 16 6.72 1.62 4.99
CA GLU A 16 7.69 1.00 5.91
C GLU A 16 7.31 -0.45 6.24
N THR A 17 6.02 -0.69 6.51
CA THR A 17 5.50 -2.02 6.79
C THR A 17 5.66 -2.95 5.59
N ALA A 18 5.44 -2.46 4.37
CA ALA A 18 5.67 -3.23 3.13
C ALA A 18 7.14 -3.63 2.98
N HIS A 19 8.08 -2.72 3.27
CA HIS A 19 9.51 -3.02 3.28
C HIS A 19 9.86 -4.08 4.33
N PHE A 20 9.28 -3.98 5.53
CA PHE A 20 9.47 -4.98 6.57
C PHE A 20 8.93 -6.35 6.15
N LEU A 21 7.71 -6.40 5.60
CA LEU A 21 7.09 -7.63 5.08
C LEU A 21 7.95 -8.28 3.99
N LYS A 22 8.55 -7.48 3.09
CA LYS A 22 9.52 -7.95 2.10
C LYS A 22 10.75 -8.61 2.77
N SER A 23 11.32 -7.96 3.79
CA SER A 23 12.51 -8.46 4.49
C SER A 23 12.28 -9.82 5.18
N LEU A 24 11.08 -10.04 5.72
CA LEU A 24 10.72 -11.31 6.35
C LEU A 24 10.71 -12.49 5.37
N SER A 25 10.56 -12.24 4.07
CA SER A 25 10.65 -13.25 3.01
C SER A 25 9.74 -14.47 3.19
N ARG A 26 8.70 -14.36 4.03
CA ARG A 26 7.75 -15.44 4.36
C ARG A 26 6.35 -14.87 4.51
N HIS A 27 5.35 -15.70 4.21
CA HIS A 27 3.95 -15.33 4.42
C HIS A 27 3.70 -14.99 5.90
N ASN A 28 3.02 -13.88 6.16
CA ASN A 28 2.79 -13.35 7.50
C ASN A 28 1.28 -13.19 7.72
N ILE A 29 0.74 -13.69 8.83
CA ILE A 29 -0.68 -13.54 9.18
C ILE A 29 -1.11 -12.06 9.21
N TYR A 30 -0.19 -11.15 9.54
CA TYR A 30 -0.43 -9.71 9.56
C TYR A 30 -0.47 -9.08 8.16
N PHE A 31 -0.10 -9.83 7.12
CA PHE A 31 -0.13 -9.36 5.73
C PHE A 31 -1.55 -9.03 5.27
N LYS A 32 -2.53 -9.87 5.64
CA LYS A 32 -3.95 -9.62 5.30
C LYS A 32 -4.44 -8.32 5.93
N LEU A 33 -4.15 -8.12 7.22
CA LEU A 33 -4.52 -6.91 7.95
C LEU A 33 -3.85 -5.67 7.34
N TRP A 34 -2.55 -5.74 7.04
CA TRP A 34 -1.83 -4.66 6.37
C TRP A 34 -2.47 -4.31 5.02
N LYS A 35 -2.84 -5.30 4.20
CA LYS A 35 -3.49 -5.07 2.90
C LYS A 35 -4.82 -4.33 3.05
N GLU A 36 -5.65 -4.74 4.00
CA GLU A 36 -6.94 -4.11 4.29
C GLU A 36 -6.76 -2.65 4.75
N ARG A 37 -5.88 -2.40 5.72
CA ARG A 37 -5.62 -1.05 6.24
C ARG A 37 -4.95 -0.12 5.22
N THR A 38 -4.07 -0.66 4.39
CA THR A 38 -3.43 0.08 3.30
C THR A 38 -4.48 0.51 2.29
N ARG A 39 -5.38 -0.39 1.89
CA ARG A 39 -6.50 -0.09 0.99
C ARG A 39 -7.39 1.03 1.56
N GLU A 40 -7.81 0.92 2.82
CA GLU A 40 -8.64 1.94 3.48
C GLU A 40 -7.97 3.32 3.42
N THR A 41 -6.66 3.38 3.69
CA THR A 41 -5.90 4.63 3.65
C THR A 41 -5.83 5.20 2.23
N LEU A 42 -5.65 4.37 1.21
CA LEU A 42 -5.67 4.80 -0.19
C LEU A 42 -7.08 5.28 -0.61
N VAL A 43 -8.15 4.63 -0.16
CA VAL A 43 -9.53 5.07 -0.41
C VAL A 43 -9.80 6.42 0.23
N GLU A 44 -9.37 6.65 1.47
CA GLU A 44 -9.48 7.97 2.11
C GLU A 44 -8.65 9.05 1.38
N ALA A 45 -7.49 8.69 0.84
CA ALA A 45 -6.59 9.62 0.16
C ALA A 45 -7.07 10.01 -1.25
N PHE A 46 -7.61 9.07 -2.01
CA PHE A 46 -7.86 9.23 -3.45
C PHE A 46 -9.30 8.99 -3.88
N GLY A 47 -10.13 8.40 -3.01
CA GLY A 47 -11.46 7.92 -3.34
C GLY A 47 -11.45 6.48 -3.87
N MET A 48 -12.57 5.78 -3.64
CA MET A 48 -12.76 4.37 -3.99
C MET A 48 -12.56 4.08 -5.48
N GLU A 49 -13.04 4.98 -6.34
CA GLU A 49 -12.97 4.83 -7.79
C GLU A 49 -11.63 5.23 -8.41
N SER A 50 -10.66 5.66 -7.59
CA SER A 50 -9.36 6.12 -8.08
C SER A 50 -8.56 4.99 -8.72
N GLU A 51 -7.80 5.37 -9.74
CA GLU A 51 -6.90 4.45 -10.43
C GLU A 51 -5.84 3.86 -9.47
N ILE A 52 -5.38 4.62 -8.47
CA ILE A 52 -4.44 4.15 -7.45
C ILE A 52 -5.05 3.01 -6.61
N VAL A 53 -6.30 3.15 -6.17
CA VAL A 53 -6.97 2.10 -5.37
C VAL A 53 -7.18 0.85 -6.23
N LYS A 54 -7.65 1.01 -7.47
CA LYS A 54 -7.84 -0.10 -8.42
C LYS A 54 -6.54 -0.84 -8.71
N GLN A 55 -5.45 -0.11 -8.94
CA GLN A 55 -4.13 -0.70 -9.11
C GLN A 55 -3.71 -1.49 -7.87
N PHE A 56 -3.87 -0.95 -6.67
CA PHE A 56 -3.52 -1.65 -5.43
C PHE A 56 -4.30 -2.96 -5.25
N GLU A 57 -5.61 -2.94 -5.50
CA GLU A 57 -6.48 -4.13 -5.40
C GLU A 57 -6.10 -5.21 -6.42
N SER A 58 -5.66 -4.80 -7.61
CA SER A 58 -5.22 -5.69 -8.69
C SER A 58 -3.88 -6.39 -8.42
N ILE A 59 -3.10 -5.92 -7.42
CA ILE A 59 -1.81 -6.52 -7.10
C ILE A 59 -2.03 -7.96 -6.63
N LYS A 60 -1.40 -8.85 -7.39
CA LYS A 60 -1.43 -10.28 -7.16
C LYS A 60 -0.32 -10.66 -6.22
N TYR A 61 -0.70 -11.00 -4.99
CA TYR A 61 0.19 -11.54 -3.96
C TYR A 61 0.17 -13.06 -3.98
N PHE A 62 0.20 -13.64 -5.19
CA PHE A 62 0.02 -15.08 -5.37
C PHE A 62 1.05 -15.85 -4.56
N GLY A 63 0.59 -16.92 -3.93
CA GLY A 63 1.45 -17.92 -3.32
C GLY A 63 0.87 -18.41 -2.01
N THR A 64 0.55 -19.70 -2.00
CA THR A 64 0.82 -20.53 -0.83
C THR A 64 2.25 -20.26 -0.33
N PRO A 65 2.59 -20.60 0.93
CA PRO A 65 3.95 -20.44 1.46
C PRO A 65 5.07 -20.98 0.55
N GLU A 66 4.76 -21.86 -0.40
CA GLU A 66 5.70 -22.46 -1.35
C GLU A 66 6.20 -21.52 -2.48
N ASN A 67 5.50 -20.43 -2.82
CA ASN A 67 5.89 -19.57 -3.97
C ASN A 67 6.39 -18.18 -3.55
N ARG A 68 7.50 -18.17 -2.81
CA ARG A 68 8.19 -16.96 -2.28
C ARG A 68 8.40 -15.86 -3.32
N ALA A 69 8.74 -16.22 -4.56
CA ALA A 69 9.02 -15.25 -5.62
C ALA A 69 7.77 -14.42 -5.98
N SER A 70 6.60 -15.06 -6.05
CA SER A 70 5.33 -14.39 -6.35
C SER A 70 4.86 -13.49 -5.20
N TYR A 71 5.05 -13.91 -3.95
CA TYR A 71 4.79 -13.05 -2.78
C TYR A 71 5.65 -11.78 -2.80
N LEU A 72 6.97 -11.94 -2.98
CA LEU A 72 7.91 -10.81 -3.02
C LEU A 72 7.60 -9.86 -4.19
N SER A 73 7.25 -10.40 -5.36
CA SER A 73 6.85 -9.59 -6.51
C SER A 73 5.59 -8.75 -6.23
N GLY A 74 4.60 -9.31 -5.51
CA GLY A 74 3.41 -8.56 -5.11
C GLY A 74 3.74 -7.44 -4.12
N VAL A 75 4.59 -7.71 -3.13
CA VAL A 75 5.05 -6.70 -2.17
C VAL A 75 5.83 -5.59 -2.86
N ASP A 76 6.68 -5.92 -3.84
CA ASP A 76 7.42 -4.92 -4.62
C ASP A 76 6.52 -4.00 -5.44
N ALA A 77 5.48 -4.55 -6.07
CA ALA A 77 4.48 -3.74 -6.76
C ALA A 77 3.78 -2.77 -5.79
N ALA A 78 3.46 -3.23 -4.57
CA ALA A 78 2.80 -2.40 -3.57
C ALA A 78 3.70 -1.27 -3.06
N VAL A 79 4.98 -1.54 -2.82
CA VAL A 79 5.99 -0.53 -2.45
C VAL A 79 6.06 0.57 -3.50
N GLN A 80 6.18 0.21 -4.79
CA GLN A 80 6.27 1.19 -5.87
C GLN A 80 5.00 2.04 -5.97
N LEU A 81 3.83 1.43 -5.80
CA LEU A 81 2.57 2.15 -5.82
C LEU A 81 2.44 3.12 -4.64
N LEU A 82 2.80 2.68 -3.42
CA LEU A 82 2.75 3.53 -2.22
C LEU A 82 3.70 4.73 -2.31
N GLN A 83 4.90 4.54 -2.85
CA GLN A 83 5.83 5.64 -3.12
C GLN A 83 5.23 6.65 -4.11
N LYS A 84 4.61 6.19 -5.20
CA LYS A 84 3.91 7.06 -6.15
C LYS A 84 2.76 7.81 -5.49
N SER A 85 1.95 7.12 -4.68
CA SER A 85 0.84 7.70 -3.94
C SER A 85 1.28 8.82 -3.00
N LEU A 86 2.36 8.60 -2.23
CA LEU A 86 2.94 9.63 -1.35
C LEU A 86 3.35 10.89 -2.12
N ILE A 87 4.04 10.72 -3.26
CA ILE A 87 4.44 11.83 -4.12
C ILE A 87 3.21 12.63 -4.59
N VAL A 88 2.14 11.95 -4.98
CA VAL A 88 0.89 12.61 -5.44
C VAL A 88 0.27 13.43 -4.30
N VAL A 89 0.04 12.81 -3.13
CA VAL A 89 -0.59 13.49 -1.99
C VAL A 89 0.25 14.67 -1.52
N GLN A 90 1.58 14.53 -1.47
CA GLN A 90 2.48 15.61 -1.06
C GLN A 90 2.49 16.77 -2.07
N LYS A 91 2.50 16.48 -3.38
CA LYS A 91 2.51 17.49 -4.45
C LYS A 91 1.17 18.20 -4.64
N ASP A 92 0.06 17.60 -4.20
CA ASP A 92 -1.25 18.19 -4.39
C ASP A 92 -1.42 19.46 -3.54
N LYS A 93 -1.10 20.62 -4.13
CA LYS A 93 -1.23 21.96 -3.54
C LYS A 93 -2.68 22.47 -3.54
N ARG A 94 -3.63 21.75 -4.14
CA ARG A 94 -4.97 22.28 -4.46
C ARG A 94 -6.07 21.41 -3.88
N ARG A 95 -6.32 21.53 -2.58
CA ARG A 95 -7.62 21.36 -1.91
C ARG A 95 -7.38 21.45 -0.39
N LEU A 96 -7.23 22.69 0.06
CA LEU A 96 -7.62 23.16 1.38
C LEU A 96 -8.73 24.19 1.15
#